data_AF-U5U495-F1
#
_entry.id   AF-U5U495-F1
#
_cell.length_a   1.000
_cell.length_b   1.000
_cell.length_c   1.000
_cell.angle_alpha   90.00
_cell.angle_beta   90.00
_cell.angle_gamma   90.00
#
_symmetry.space_group_name_H-M   'P 1'
#
loop_
_entity.id
_entity.type
_entity.pdbx_description
1 polymer ?
#
loop_
_entity_poly.entity_id
_entity_poly.type
_entity_poly.pdbx_seq_one_letter_code
_entity_poly.pdbx_strand_id
1 'polypeptide(L)'
;RYSTTGSTTWENSQPIFRTTAAGTGVALGHNGNLVNTAQLATMARELGVSGGPATSDSDIVGALLAHGAADSTLEQAAMDLLPKLKGAFCLTFMDEHTLYAARDPHGVRPLSLGRLDRGWVVASETAAFDIVGASFVRDIEPGELLAIDADGVRTKRFAEPTPRGCVFEYVYLARPDSVIHGRSVNSARVDIGRRLARENPATGDLVIPVPESGTPAAIG
;
A
#
# COMPACT_ATOMS: atom_id res chain seq x y z
N ARG A 1 2.08 -5.81 10.49
CA ARG A 1 0.79 -6.21 9.85
C ARG A 1 -0.35 -5.91 10.80
N TYR A 2 -1.39 -5.21 10.35
CA TYR A 2 -2.68 -5.14 11.07
C TYR A 2 -3.56 -6.28 10.54
N SER A 3 -4.11 -7.13 11.40
CA SER A 3 -4.90 -8.28 10.96
C SER A 3 -6.32 -7.83 10.59
N THR A 4 -6.62 -7.70 9.31
CA THR A 4 -7.96 -7.36 8.78
C THR A 4 -8.72 -8.59 8.31
N THR A 5 -8.06 -9.44 7.51
CA THR A 5 -8.62 -10.67 6.93
C THR A 5 -7.64 -11.83 7.12
N GLY A 6 -8.19 -13.01 7.41
CA GLY A 6 -7.42 -14.20 7.80
C GLY A 6 -7.16 -14.28 9.30
N SER A 7 -6.68 -15.43 9.76
CA SER A 7 -6.34 -15.68 11.16
C SER A 7 -5.08 -14.92 11.60
N THR A 8 -4.97 -14.60 12.89
CA THR A 8 -3.75 -14.08 13.52
C THR A 8 -2.75 -15.23 13.73
N THR A 9 -2.25 -15.79 12.64
CA THR A 9 -1.27 -16.88 12.65
C THR A 9 0.00 -16.46 11.93
N TRP A 10 1.11 -17.13 12.26
CA TRP A 10 2.43 -16.83 11.73
C TRP A 10 2.48 -16.95 10.20
N GLU A 11 1.72 -17.88 9.64
CA GLU A 11 1.64 -18.16 8.20
C GLU A 11 1.01 -16.99 7.41
N ASN A 12 0.29 -16.10 8.09
CA ASN A 12 -0.26 -14.88 7.50
C ASN A 12 0.65 -13.66 7.68
N SER A 13 1.85 -13.83 8.24
CA SER A 13 2.84 -12.75 8.29
C SER A 13 3.38 -12.45 6.89
N GLN A 14 3.76 -11.20 6.69
CA GLN A 14 4.35 -10.72 5.44
C GLN A 14 5.79 -10.25 5.71
N PRO A 15 6.69 -10.25 4.71
CA PRO A 15 6.44 -10.53 3.29
C PRO A 15 6.09 -11.99 2.98
N ILE A 16 5.20 -12.20 2.01
CA ILE A 16 4.98 -13.52 1.41
C ILE A 16 6.18 -13.85 0.55
N PHE A 17 6.72 -15.06 0.68
CA PHE A 17 7.81 -15.55 -0.16
C PHE A 17 7.37 -16.76 -0.96
N ARG A 18 7.62 -16.76 -2.27
CA ARG A 18 7.34 -17.85 -3.20
C ARG A 18 8.53 -18.04 -4.13
N THR A 19 8.63 -19.22 -4.74
CA THR A 19 9.61 -19.52 -5.79
C THR A 19 8.85 -19.81 -7.08
N THR A 20 9.28 -19.21 -8.19
CA THR A 20 8.72 -19.51 -9.52
C THR A 20 9.14 -20.91 -9.96
N ALA A 21 8.48 -21.47 -10.99
CA ALA A 21 8.90 -22.75 -11.55
C ALA A 21 10.31 -22.70 -12.19
N ALA A 22 10.77 -21.49 -12.56
CA ALA A 22 12.13 -21.24 -13.06
C ALA A 22 13.19 -21.13 -11.94
N GLY A 23 12.78 -21.18 -10.66
CA GLY A 23 13.69 -21.12 -9.51
C GLY A 23 13.96 -19.72 -8.95
N THR A 24 13.34 -18.69 -9.52
CA THR A 24 13.45 -17.28 -9.08
C THR A 24 12.63 -17.04 -7.81
N GLY A 25 13.17 -16.31 -6.84
CA GLY A 25 12.46 -15.89 -5.63
C GLY A 25 11.55 -14.70 -5.88
N VAL A 26 10.36 -14.71 -5.27
CA VAL A 26 9.40 -13.59 -5.28
C VAL A 26 9.00 -13.28 -3.85
N ALA A 27 9.31 -12.07 -3.39
CA ALA A 27 8.86 -11.55 -2.10
C ALA A 27 7.78 -10.48 -2.30
N LEU A 28 6.71 -10.49 -1.49
CA LEU A 28 5.58 -9.54 -1.61
C LEU A 28 5.08 -9.03 -0.26
N GLY A 29 5.02 -7.71 -0.12
CA GLY A 29 4.28 -6.98 0.89
C GLY A 29 3.01 -6.36 0.30
N HIS A 30 1.94 -6.34 1.07
CA HIS A 30 0.62 -5.87 0.69
C HIS A 30 -0.02 -5.05 1.82
N ASN A 31 -0.39 -3.81 1.50
CA ASN A 31 -1.23 -2.96 2.32
C ASN A 31 -2.55 -2.71 1.58
N GLY A 32 -3.64 -3.27 2.07
CA GLY A 32 -4.93 -3.18 1.42
C GLY A 32 -5.88 -4.29 1.82
N ASN A 33 -6.93 -4.44 1.02
CA ASN A 33 -7.87 -5.54 1.11
C ASN A 33 -8.49 -5.78 -0.26
N LEU A 34 -8.34 -7.00 -0.78
CA LEU A 34 -8.99 -7.41 -2.02
C LEU A 34 -10.44 -7.85 -1.76
N VAL A 35 -11.36 -7.41 -2.61
CA VAL A 35 -12.80 -7.75 -2.52
C VAL A 35 -13.17 -8.95 -3.37
N ASN A 36 -12.31 -9.36 -4.32
CA ASN A 36 -12.53 -10.50 -5.20
C ASN A 36 -11.65 -11.72 -4.86
N THR A 37 -11.21 -11.84 -3.61
CA THR A 37 -10.33 -12.92 -3.13
C THR A 37 -10.86 -14.32 -3.46
N ALA A 38 -12.17 -14.56 -3.39
CA ALA A 38 -12.77 -15.84 -3.77
C ALA A 38 -12.59 -16.19 -5.26
N GLN A 39 -12.65 -15.18 -6.14
CA GLN A 39 -12.41 -15.35 -7.58
C GLN A 39 -10.93 -15.68 -7.82
N LEU A 40 -10.02 -14.94 -7.19
CA LEU A 40 -8.58 -15.17 -7.29
C LEU A 40 -8.17 -16.55 -6.72
N ALA A 41 -8.78 -16.98 -5.62
CA ALA A 41 -8.57 -18.32 -5.05
C ALA A 41 -9.03 -19.43 -6.00
N THR A 42 -10.08 -19.18 -6.78
CA THR A 42 -10.54 -20.14 -7.81
C THR A 42 -9.56 -20.20 -8.97
N MET A 43 -9.11 -19.05 -9.46
CA MET A 43 -8.06 -18.98 -10.48
C MET A 43 -6.77 -19.68 -10.03
N ALA A 44 -6.32 -19.47 -8.79
CA ALA A 44 -5.13 -20.13 -8.24
C ALA A 44 -5.29 -21.66 -8.14
N ARG A 45 -6.50 -22.16 -7.83
CA ARG A 45 -6.81 -23.60 -7.82
C ARG A 45 -6.78 -24.21 -9.22
N GLU A 46 -7.38 -23.53 -10.20
CA GLU A 46 -7.41 -23.98 -11.59
C GLU A 46 -6.00 -24.07 -12.21
N LEU A 47 -5.11 -23.17 -11.81
CA LEU A 47 -3.70 -23.18 -12.20
C LEU A 47 -2.84 -24.17 -11.39
N GLY A 48 -3.41 -24.84 -10.38
CA GLY A 48 -2.68 -25.79 -9.53
C GLY A 48 -1.66 -25.14 -8.58
N VAL A 49 -1.76 -23.83 -8.33
CA VAL A 49 -0.81 -23.07 -7.50
C VAL A 49 -1.34 -22.75 -6.10
N SER A 50 -2.54 -23.22 -5.77
CA SER A 50 -3.04 -23.26 -4.40
C SER A 50 -2.46 -24.47 -3.65
N GLY A 51 -1.32 -24.30 -2.99
CA GLY A 51 -0.62 -25.36 -2.25
C GLY A 51 -1.22 -25.74 -0.88
N GLY A 52 -2.45 -25.32 -0.58
CA GLY A 52 -3.11 -25.49 0.73
C GLY A 52 -4.27 -24.48 0.89
N PRO A 53 -4.92 -24.41 2.07
CA PRO A 53 -5.90 -23.36 2.32
C PRO A 53 -5.16 -22.01 2.30
N ALA A 54 -5.32 -21.25 1.21
CA ALA A 54 -4.80 -19.89 1.13
C ALA A 54 -5.54 -19.04 2.18
N THR A 55 -4.81 -18.55 3.17
CA THR A 55 -5.39 -17.91 4.37
C THR A 55 -5.46 -16.38 4.27
N SER A 56 -4.86 -15.78 3.24
CA SER A 56 -4.93 -14.34 3.00
C SER A 56 -4.93 -14.00 1.50
N ASP A 57 -5.45 -12.82 1.17
CA ASP A 57 -5.39 -12.26 -0.19
C ASP A 57 -3.95 -12.08 -0.70
N SER A 58 -3.05 -11.73 0.21
CA SER A 58 -1.62 -11.51 -0.06
C SER A 58 -0.95 -12.80 -0.52
N ASP A 59 -1.32 -13.93 0.10
CA ASP A 59 -0.80 -15.25 -0.27
C ASP A 59 -1.25 -15.68 -1.67
N ILE A 60 -2.54 -15.45 -1.98
CA ILE A 60 -3.11 -15.75 -3.30
C ILE A 60 -2.43 -14.90 -4.39
N VAL A 61 -2.23 -13.60 -4.13
CA VAL A 61 -1.52 -12.72 -5.07
C VAL A 61 -0.08 -13.17 -5.26
N GLY A 62 0.63 -13.51 -4.18
CA GLY A 62 2.00 -14.03 -4.27
C GLY A 62 2.10 -15.31 -5.10
N ALA A 63 1.17 -16.25 -4.91
CA ALA A 63 1.12 -17.49 -5.69
C ALA A 63 0.84 -17.23 -7.19
N LEU A 64 -0.13 -16.36 -7.50
CA LEU A 64 -0.47 -16.00 -8.88
C LEU A 64 0.68 -15.25 -9.58
N LEU A 65 1.37 -14.35 -8.88
CA LEU A 65 2.56 -13.66 -9.42
C LEU A 65 3.69 -14.64 -9.72
N ALA A 66 4.04 -15.50 -8.75
CA ALA A 66 5.12 -16.47 -8.92
C ALA A 66 4.83 -17.47 -10.05
N HIS A 67 3.55 -17.83 -10.23
CA HIS A 67 3.12 -18.66 -11.36
C HIS A 67 3.26 -17.94 -12.70
N GLY A 68 2.75 -16.71 -12.82
CA GLY A 68 2.84 -15.93 -14.06
C GLY A 68 4.29 -15.62 -14.47
N ALA A 69 5.18 -15.49 -13.49
CA ALA A 69 6.61 -15.25 -13.70
C ALA A 69 7.42 -16.53 -14.01
N ALA A 70 6.78 -17.69 -14.16
CA ALA A 70 7.48 -18.93 -14.53
C ALA A 70 8.03 -18.87 -15.96
N ASP A 71 7.23 -18.35 -16.89
CA ASP A 71 7.55 -18.29 -18.33
C ASP A 71 7.74 -16.84 -18.83
N SER A 72 7.78 -15.87 -17.92
CA SER A 72 7.88 -14.44 -18.23
C SER A 72 8.63 -13.67 -17.13
N THR A 73 8.84 -12.36 -17.31
CA THR A 73 9.40 -11.52 -16.24
C THR A 73 8.37 -11.27 -15.15
N LEU A 74 8.83 -11.04 -13.92
CA LEU A 74 7.94 -10.66 -12.81
C LEU A 74 7.14 -9.38 -13.11
N GLU A 75 7.75 -8.45 -13.84
CA GLU A 75 7.08 -7.25 -14.34
C GLU A 75 5.91 -7.57 -15.29
N GLN A 76 6.10 -8.51 -16.23
CA GLN A 76 5.04 -8.92 -17.16
C GLN A 76 3.92 -9.66 -16.42
N ALA A 77 4.28 -10.60 -15.54
CA ALA A 77 3.32 -11.29 -14.68
C ALA A 77 2.48 -10.31 -13.84
N ALA A 78 3.10 -9.26 -13.31
CA ALA A 78 2.40 -8.20 -12.60
C ALA A 78 1.45 -7.42 -13.52
N MET A 79 1.89 -7.01 -14.71
CA MET A 79 1.03 -6.32 -15.69
C MET A 79 -0.19 -7.14 -16.10
N ASP A 80 -0.10 -8.47 -16.11
CA ASP A 80 -1.21 -9.38 -16.42
C ASP A 80 -2.13 -9.67 -15.22
N LEU A 81 -1.61 -9.57 -14.00
CA LEU A 81 -2.35 -9.86 -12.77
C LEU A 81 -3.03 -8.62 -12.19
N LEU A 82 -2.34 -7.48 -12.12
CA LEU A 82 -2.82 -6.24 -11.48
C LEU A 82 -4.20 -5.79 -11.97
N PRO A 83 -4.54 -5.85 -13.28
CA PRO A 83 -5.88 -5.50 -13.76
C PRO A 83 -7.00 -6.43 -13.26
N LYS A 84 -6.67 -7.63 -12.78
CA LYS A 84 -7.62 -8.63 -12.26
C LYS A 84 -7.90 -8.44 -10.77
N LEU A 85 -7.07 -7.67 -10.06
CA LEU A 85 -7.26 -7.39 -8.64
C LEU A 85 -8.37 -6.35 -8.45
N LYS A 86 -9.30 -6.60 -7.53
CA LYS A 86 -10.37 -5.66 -7.18
C LYS A 86 -10.29 -5.33 -5.69
N GLY A 87 -10.43 -4.06 -5.36
CA GLY A 87 -10.35 -3.56 -4.00
C GLY A 87 -9.24 -2.52 -3.84
N ALA A 88 -8.83 -2.31 -2.60
CA ALA A 88 -7.72 -1.40 -2.28
C ALA A 88 -6.44 -2.21 -2.16
N PHE A 89 -5.35 -1.76 -2.79
CA PHE A 89 -4.04 -2.40 -2.62
C PHE A 89 -2.90 -1.43 -2.91
N CYS A 90 -1.88 -1.52 -2.07
CA CYS A 90 -0.52 -1.08 -2.34
C CYS A 90 0.36 -2.32 -2.20
N LEU A 91 1.06 -2.68 -3.26
CA LEU A 91 1.96 -3.81 -3.30
C LEU A 91 3.39 -3.31 -3.40
N THR A 92 4.29 -3.92 -2.63
CA THR A 92 5.73 -3.83 -2.83
C THR A 92 6.26 -5.24 -2.99
N PHE A 93 6.86 -5.55 -4.11
CA PHE A 93 7.33 -6.92 -4.38
C PHE A 93 8.65 -6.89 -5.12
N MET A 94 9.43 -7.95 -5.04
CA MET A 94 10.74 -8.00 -5.67
C MET A 94 11.14 -9.40 -6.09
N ASP A 95 12.00 -9.44 -7.11
CA ASP A 95 12.89 -10.55 -7.42
C ASP A 95 14.32 -10.19 -6.98
N GLU A 96 15.31 -10.99 -7.40
CA GLU A 96 16.73 -10.80 -7.05
C GLU A 96 17.34 -9.50 -7.62
N HIS A 97 16.68 -8.85 -8.58
CA HIS A 97 17.26 -7.75 -9.35
C HIS A 97 16.41 -6.47 -9.30
N THR A 98 15.10 -6.59 -9.12
CA THR A 98 14.15 -5.49 -9.29
C THR A 98 13.19 -5.39 -8.12
N LEU A 99 13.07 -4.19 -7.55
CA LEU A 99 12.02 -3.80 -6.61
C LEU A 99 10.86 -3.17 -7.38
N TYR A 100 9.66 -3.68 -7.17
CA TYR A 100 8.43 -3.18 -7.75
C TYR A 100 7.52 -2.57 -6.69
N ALA A 101 6.74 -1.57 -7.11
CA ALA A 101 5.70 -0.97 -6.30
C ALA A 101 4.47 -0.69 -7.15
N ALA A 102 3.29 -1.15 -6.72
CA ALA A 102 2.04 -0.96 -7.45
C ALA A 102 0.94 -0.41 -6.55
N ARG A 103 0.14 0.51 -7.09
CA ARG A 103 -0.98 1.12 -6.37
C ARG A 103 -2.29 0.92 -7.15
N ASP A 104 -3.34 0.54 -6.44
CA ASP A 104 -4.65 0.27 -7.03
C ASP A 104 -5.19 1.47 -7.85
N PRO A 105 -6.08 1.25 -8.83
CA PRO A 105 -6.58 2.32 -9.73
C PRO A 105 -7.34 3.43 -9.00
N HIS A 106 -7.81 3.19 -7.78
CA HIS A 106 -8.49 4.18 -6.96
C HIS A 106 -7.53 4.94 -6.03
N GLY A 107 -6.30 4.45 -5.83
CA GLY A 107 -5.33 5.05 -4.93
C GLY A 107 -5.83 5.12 -3.49
N VAL A 108 -6.56 4.11 -3.02
CA VAL A 108 -7.23 4.15 -1.70
C VAL A 108 -6.23 4.32 -0.56
N ARG A 109 -5.15 3.53 -0.59
CA ARG A 109 -4.04 3.59 0.36
C ARG A 109 -2.91 4.46 -0.19
N PRO A 110 -2.18 5.20 0.67
CA PRO A 110 -1.01 5.98 0.25
C PRO A 110 0.20 5.09 -0.05
N LEU A 111 0.98 5.50 -1.03
CA LEU A 111 2.25 4.88 -1.41
C LEU A 111 3.10 5.94 -2.11
N SER A 112 4.32 6.14 -1.63
CA SER A 112 5.20 7.21 -2.09
C SER A 112 6.58 6.67 -2.43
N LEU A 113 7.27 7.36 -3.34
CA LEU A 113 8.65 7.12 -3.73
C LEU A 113 9.56 8.18 -3.08
N GLY A 114 10.63 7.71 -2.47
CA GLY A 114 11.71 8.54 -1.93
C GLY A 114 13.07 8.16 -2.50
N ARG A 115 14.03 9.07 -2.32
CA ARG A 115 15.41 8.94 -2.79
C ARG A 115 16.37 9.01 -1.62
N LEU A 116 17.21 7.99 -1.47
CA LEU A 116 18.39 8.02 -0.61
C LEU A 116 19.62 8.46 -1.42
N ASP A 117 20.71 8.82 -0.75
CA ASP A 117 22.01 9.06 -1.38
C ASP A 117 22.41 7.94 -2.33
N ARG A 118 22.14 6.69 -1.91
CA ARG A 118 22.44 5.47 -2.68
C ARG A 118 21.24 4.53 -2.72
N GLY A 119 20.20 4.92 -3.42
CA GLY A 119 19.09 4.02 -3.76
C GLY A 119 17.74 4.71 -3.71
N TRP A 120 16.71 3.90 -3.87
CA TRP A 120 15.33 4.34 -3.86
C TRP A 120 14.61 3.64 -2.71
N VAL A 121 13.62 4.31 -2.15
CA VAL A 121 12.77 3.76 -1.09
C VAL A 121 11.32 3.96 -1.47
N VAL A 122 10.49 2.98 -1.11
CA VAL A 122 9.04 3.06 -1.26
C VAL A 122 8.43 2.85 0.12
N ALA A 123 7.49 3.71 0.49
CA ALA A 123 6.83 3.63 1.79
C ALA A 123 5.35 3.99 1.67
N SER A 124 4.53 3.46 2.57
CA SER A 124 3.12 3.86 2.68
C SER A 124 2.95 5.30 3.16
N GLU A 125 3.93 5.86 3.88
CA GLU A 125 3.86 7.19 4.47
C GLU A 125 5.21 7.91 4.34
N THR A 126 5.16 9.23 4.09
CA THR A 126 6.38 10.06 3.95
C THR A 126 7.17 10.19 5.24
N ALA A 127 6.54 10.02 6.41
CA ALA A 127 7.24 10.01 7.70
C ALA A 127 8.34 8.94 7.77
N ALA A 128 8.23 7.86 6.99
CA ALA A 128 9.29 6.87 6.88
C ALA A 128 10.55 7.45 6.23
N PHE A 129 10.41 8.38 5.28
CA PHE A 129 11.53 9.01 4.58
C PHE A 129 12.34 9.90 5.53
N ASP A 130 11.66 10.70 6.35
CA ASP A 130 12.31 11.56 7.34
C ASP A 130 13.17 10.73 8.32
N ILE A 131 12.68 9.56 8.73
CA ILE A 131 13.36 8.66 9.66
C ILE A 131 14.63 8.05 9.04
N VAL A 132 14.57 7.65 7.76
CA VAL A 132 15.69 6.99 7.09
C VAL A 132 16.60 7.95 6.33
N GLY A 133 16.32 9.26 6.36
CA GLY A 133 17.08 10.28 5.64
C GLY A 133 16.83 10.28 4.12
N ALA A 134 15.68 9.82 3.66
CA ALA A 134 15.30 9.90 2.25
C ALA A 134 14.60 11.23 1.92
N SER A 135 14.86 11.76 0.74
CA SER A 135 14.10 12.89 0.19
C SER A 135 12.84 12.38 -0.50
N PHE A 136 11.69 13.01 -0.25
CA PHE A 136 10.46 12.75 -0.99
C PHE A 136 10.66 13.08 -2.48
N VAL A 137 10.19 12.19 -3.36
CA VAL A 137 10.24 12.40 -4.82
C VAL A 137 8.85 12.67 -5.36
N ARG A 138 7.93 11.72 -5.16
CA ARG A 138 6.51 11.84 -5.53
C ARG A 138 5.67 10.72 -4.92
N ASP A 139 4.36 10.89 -4.97
CA ASP A 139 3.43 9.77 -4.77
C ASP A 139 3.48 8.81 -5.97
N ILE A 140 3.26 7.52 -5.70
CA ILE A 140 2.97 6.53 -6.73
C ILE A 140 1.50 6.73 -7.13
N GLU A 141 1.27 6.89 -8.43
CA GLU A 141 -0.02 7.25 -9.01
C GLU A 141 -1.00 6.08 -8.95
N PRO A 142 -2.33 6.33 -8.87
CA PRO A 142 -3.31 5.27 -9.00
C PRO A 142 -3.18 4.53 -10.34
N GLY A 143 -3.19 3.19 -10.30
CA GLY A 143 -3.03 2.34 -11.49
C GLY A 143 -1.60 2.27 -12.04
N GLU A 144 -0.62 2.75 -11.27
CA GLU A 144 0.81 2.72 -11.62
C GLU A 144 1.49 1.46 -11.08
N LEU A 145 2.34 0.86 -11.91
CA LEU A 145 3.39 -0.08 -11.55
C LEU A 145 4.75 0.60 -11.76
N LEU A 146 5.51 0.74 -10.69
CA LEU A 146 6.87 1.25 -10.69
C LEU A 146 7.84 0.08 -10.52
N ALA A 147 8.97 0.12 -11.24
CA ALA A 147 10.05 -0.87 -11.15
C ALA A 147 11.39 -0.14 -10.97
N ILE A 148 12.24 -0.68 -10.09
CA ILE A 148 13.51 -0.11 -9.67
C ILE A 148 14.57 -1.21 -9.75
N ASP A 149 15.57 -1.02 -10.60
CA ASP A 149 16.73 -1.90 -10.70
C ASP A 149 18.03 -1.10 -10.86
N ALA A 150 19.09 -1.74 -11.34
CA ALA A 150 20.39 -1.12 -11.57
C ALA A 150 20.36 0.02 -12.61
N ASP A 151 19.41 0.00 -13.55
CA ASP A 151 19.25 1.04 -14.58
C ASP A 151 18.44 2.23 -14.09
N GLY A 152 17.79 2.10 -12.92
CA GLY A 152 17.06 3.16 -12.24
C GLY A 152 15.56 2.88 -12.16
N VAL A 153 14.76 3.94 -12.24
CA VAL A 153 13.31 3.88 -12.05
C VAL A 153 12.60 3.92 -13.40
N ARG A 154 11.72 2.95 -13.63
CA ARG A 154 10.76 2.95 -14.74
C ARG A 154 9.35 2.75 -14.23
N THR A 155 8.38 3.15 -15.05
CA THR A 155 6.96 3.09 -14.70
C THR A 155 6.14 2.58 -15.87
N LYS A 156 5.08 1.83 -15.55
CA LYS A 156 4.04 1.38 -16.46
C LYS A 156 2.68 1.64 -15.81
N ARG A 157 1.66 1.86 -16.65
CA ARG A 157 0.28 2.00 -16.20
C ARG A 157 -0.47 0.72 -16.53
N PHE A 158 -1.05 0.08 -15.52
CA PHE A 158 -1.88 -1.12 -15.69
C PHE A 158 -3.39 -0.81 -15.69
N ALA A 159 -3.78 0.41 -15.29
CA ALA A 159 -5.16 0.87 -15.29
C ALA A 159 -5.26 2.40 -15.35
N GLU A 160 -6.37 2.88 -15.91
CA GLU A 160 -6.73 4.30 -15.85
C GLU A 160 -7.07 4.72 -14.41
N PRO A 161 -6.58 5.88 -13.93
CA PRO A 161 -6.78 6.32 -12.57
C PRO A 161 -8.23 6.76 -12.35
N THR A 162 -8.86 6.27 -11.28
CA THR A 162 -10.19 6.68 -10.82
C THR A 162 -10.17 7.00 -9.32
N PRO A 163 -9.53 8.11 -8.92
CA PRO A 163 -9.13 8.34 -7.53
C PRO A 163 -10.31 8.37 -6.53
N ARG A 164 -10.15 7.63 -5.44
CA ARG A 164 -11.05 7.51 -4.26
C ARG A 164 -10.21 7.32 -2.99
N GLY A 165 -9.36 8.30 -2.67
CA GLY A 165 -8.47 8.25 -1.50
C GLY A 165 -9.23 8.03 -0.18
N CYS A 166 -8.62 7.30 0.75
CA CYS A 166 -9.24 6.97 2.03
C CYS A 166 -9.23 8.18 2.99
N VAL A 167 -10.41 8.73 3.32
CA VAL A 167 -10.53 9.84 4.28
C VAL A 167 -10.03 9.48 5.68
N PHE A 168 -10.11 8.20 6.06
CA PHE A 168 -9.65 7.73 7.38
C PHE A 168 -8.14 7.86 7.57
N GLU A 169 -7.35 7.97 6.50
CA GLU A 169 -5.92 8.29 6.60
C GLU A 169 -5.72 9.66 7.24
N TYR A 170 -6.48 10.68 6.81
CA TYR A 170 -6.44 12.02 7.38
C TYR A 170 -7.04 12.09 8.77
N VAL A 171 -8.13 11.35 9.03
CA VAL A 171 -8.83 11.42 10.31
C VAL A 171 -8.03 10.74 11.43
N TYR A 172 -7.39 9.60 11.15
CA TYR A 172 -6.86 8.76 12.23
C TYR A 172 -5.61 7.94 11.89
N LEU A 173 -5.59 7.25 10.73
CA LEU A 173 -4.60 6.20 10.49
C LEU A 173 -3.18 6.73 10.27
N ALA A 174 -3.02 7.71 9.40
CA ALA A 174 -1.69 8.21 9.06
C ALA A 174 -1.09 9.00 10.24
N ARG A 175 0.23 9.02 10.32
CA ARG A 175 0.92 9.86 11.30
C ARG A 175 0.72 11.35 10.98
N PRO A 176 0.66 12.22 11.99
CA PRO A 176 0.46 13.67 11.77
C PRO A 176 1.55 14.33 10.92
N ASP A 177 2.78 13.82 10.97
CA ASP A 177 3.94 14.29 10.21
C ASP A 177 3.97 13.80 8.75
N SER A 178 3.04 12.93 8.35
CA SER A 178 2.91 12.48 6.96
C SER A 178 2.25 13.54 6.06
N VAL A 179 2.65 13.55 4.79
CA VAL A 179 2.03 14.31 3.71
C VAL A 179 1.42 13.33 2.73
N ILE A 180 0.11 13.45 2.48
CA ILE A 180 -0.62 12.60 1.55
C ILE A 180 -1.16 13.51 0.45
N HIS A 181 -0.85 13.23 -0.82
CA HIS A 181 -1.32 14.04 -1.95
C HIS A 181 -1.06 15.55 -1.77
N GLY A 182 0.14 15.89 -1.28
CA GLY A 182 0.54 17.28 -1.00
C GLY A 182 -0.13 17.94 0.20
N ARG A 183 -0.98 17.23 0.95
CA ARG A 183 -1.67 17.75 2.14
C ARG A 183 -1.09 17.15 3.41
N SER A 184 -0.64 18.01 4.32
CA SER A 184 -0.22 17.60 5.67
C SER A 184 -1.40 17.00 6.44
N VAL A 185 -1.18 15.82 7.03
CA VAL A 185 -2.17 15.16 7.90
C VAL A 185 -2.45 15.99 9.14
N ASN A 186 -1.42 16.54 9.79
CA ASN A 186 -1.59 17.44 10.95
C ASN A 186 -2.45 18.66 10.60
N SER A 187 -2.15 19.37 9.51
CA SER A 187 -2.94 20.54 9.10
C SER A 187 -4.39 20.18 8.80
N ALA A 188 -4.63 19.03 8.16
CA ALA A 188 -5.99 18.55 7.91
C ALA A 188 -6.78 18.31 9.22
N ARG A 189 -6.14 17.73 10.25
CA ARG A 189 -6.77 17.48 11.56
C ARG A 189 -7.05 18.77 12.33
N VAL A 190 -6.14 19.75 12.28
CA VAL A 190 -6.38 21.08 12.84
C VAL A 190 -7.59 21.75 12.15
N ASP A 191 -7.70 21.64 10.83
CA ASP A 191 -8.85 22.20 10.10
C ASP A 191 -10.17 21.50 10.43
N ILE A 192 -10.14 20.20 10.75
CA ILE A 192 -11.31 19.45 11.24
C ILE A 192 -11.77 20.04 12.59
N GLY A 193 -10.85 20.31 13.52
CA GLY A 193 -11.13 20.99 14.79
C GLY A 193 -11.81 22.34 14.60
N ARG A 194 -11.20 23.21 13.78
CA ARG A 194 -11.75 24.54 13.44
C ARG A 194 -13.16 24.47 12.88
N ARG A 195 -13.45 23.45 12.06
CA ARG A 195 -14.80 23.24 11.50
C ARG A 195 -15.77 22.81 12.58
N LEU A 196 -15.39 21.87 13.44
CA LEU A 196 -16.21 21.43 14.57
C LEU A 196 -16.59 22.60 15.49
N ALA A 197 -15.63 23.46 15.83
CA ALA A 197 -15.87 24.63 16.67
C ALA A 197 -16.84 25.65 16.04
N ARG A 198 -16.88 25.77 14.70
CA ARG A 198 -17.82 26.65 13.99
C ARG A 198 -19.20 26.04 13.85
N GLU A 199 -19.28 24.75 13.58
CA GLU A 199 -20.55 24.05 13.35
C GLU A 199 -21.29 23.77 14.67
N ASN A 200 -20.55 23.48 15.75
CA ASN A 200 -21.08 23.12 17.06
C ASN A 200 -20.27 23.83 18.17
N PRO A 201 -20.37 25.16 18.30
CA PRO A 201 -19.70 25.88 19.37
C PRO A 201 -20.24 25.43 20.74
N ALA A 202 -19.35 25.30 21.71
CA ALA A 202 -19.69 24.96 23.09
C ALA A 202 -19.19 26.03 24.04
N THR A 203 -19.95 26.28 25.12
CA THR A 203 -19.49 27.12 26.22
C THR A 203 -18.71 26.26 27.20
N GLY A 204 -17.44 26.60 27.43
CA GLY A 204 -16.59 25.92 28.39
C GLY A 204 -15.30 26.68 28.63
N ASP A 205 -14.61 26.34 29.72
CA ASP A 205 -13.39 27.03 30.14
C ASP A 205 -12.14 26.44 29.48
N LEU A 206 -12.20 25.16 29.09
CA LEU A 206 -11.05 24.40 28.60
C LEU A 206 -11.45 23.45 27.46
N VAL A 207 -10.52 23.24 26.53
CA VAL A 207 -10.58 22.18 25.51
C VAL A 207 -9.47 21.17 25.83
N ILE A 208 -9.83 19.91 26.02
CA ILE A 208 -8.89 18.85 26.42
C ILE A 208 -8.91 17.75 25.35
N PRO A 209 -7.77 17.41 24.72
CA PRO A 209 -7.71 16.32 23.76
C PRO A 209 -7.74 14.95 24.45
N VAL A 210 -8.21 13.93 23.72
CA VAL A 210 -7.88 12.53 24.02
C VAL A 210 -6.56 12.20 23.32
N PRO A 211 -5.48 11.92 24.07
CA PRO A 211 -4.18 11.62 23.46
C PRO A 211 -4.18 10.25 22.75
N GLU A 212 -3.43 10.07 21.66
CA GLU A 212 -2.63 11.09 20.96
C GLU A 212 -3.36 11.69 19.74
N SER A 213 -4.30 10.92 19.16
CA SER A 213 -4.95 11.22 17.88
C SER A 213 -5.82 12.48 17.89
N GLY A 214 -6.42 12.82 19.03
CA GLY A 214 -7.29 13.99 19.18
C GLY A 214 -6.55 15.32 19.33
N THR A 215 -5.24 15.29 19.59
CA THR A 215 -4.47 16.50 19.93
C THR A 215 -4.52 17.57 18.84
N PRO A 216 -4.27 17.28 17.55
CA PRO A 216 -4.32 18.31 16.51
C PRO A 216 -5.71 18.90 16.32
N ALA A 217 -6.76 18.08 16.43
CA ALA A 217 -8.14 18.53 16.29
C ALA A 217 -8.61 19.39 17.48
N ALA A 218 -8.10 19.15 18.69
CA ALA A 218 -8.40 19.99 19.85
C ALA A 218 -7.69 21.36 19.79
N ILE A 219 -6.52 21.44 19.14
CA ILE A 219 -5.77 22.69 18.95
C ILE A 219 -6.47 23.61 17.94
N GLY A 220 -7.16 23.05 16.96
CA GLY A 220 -7.83 23.80 15.88
C GLY A 220 -9.19 24.31 16.27
#